data_AF-A0A9W6XYJ5-F1
#
_entry.id   AF-A0A9W6XYJ5-F1
#
_cell.length_a   1.000
_cell.length_b   1.000
_cell.length_c   1.000
_cell.angle_alpha   90.00
_cell.angle_beta   90.00
_cell.angle_gamma   90.00
#
_symmetry.space_group_name_H-M   'P 1'
#
loop_
_entity.id
_entity.type
_entity.pdbx_description
1 polymer ?
#
loop_
_entity_poly.entity_id
_entity_poly.type
_entity_poly.pdbx_seq_one_letter_code
_entity_poly.pdbx_strand_id
1 'polypeptide(L)'
;MAPCRPPSKIRQRWLQVTTVAICLTAGGFWVVNNQEEFRAGIAAMRAALQDFLNEHMVEPLQAIFGEVVLNQKPEIQDAMALLDTKQSLRRMLADFVKDTNPNVSSVEMKRIMDEMDMSVVSLQYEKQLASAVRNLMTGDIVRMLLIQVQFIKKELMVAMGAIDELMHANQLNLQILATIPTFLVFGGLYKLVTSAFHMIYKRMSDRLYYDSTEIAGFLRNNLRDIERLLNKQNRGSGASDEAMLGVRDLGFLILLLHQLRDLFESYRSLFQEEEQERFEEDLDDLVAEGLLVSQQLAVIQRMYHSHPFLYSTKPSKSRWILD
;
A
#
# COMPACT_ATOMS: atom_id res chain seq x y z
N MET A 1 -22.01 -56.62 7.00
CA MET A 1 -22.50 -55.25 6.73
C MET A 1 -21.33 -54.42 6.24
N ALA A 2 -21.41 -53.82 5.05
CA ALA A 2 -20.31 -53.01 4.52
C ALA A 2 -20.14 -51.75 5.39
N PRO A 3 -18.91 -51.35 5.76
CA PRO A 3 -18.68 -50.17 6.57
C PRO A 3 -19.13 -48.92 5.80
N CYS A 4 -20.04 -48.15 6.38
CA CYS A 4 -20.52 -46.89 5.82
C CYS A 4 -19.36 -45.89 5.73
N ARG A 5 -18.77 -45.75 4.55
CA ARG A 5 -17.76 -44.71 4.27
C ARG A 5 -18.48 -43.38 3.98
N PRO A 6 -18.02 -42.25 4.53
CA PRO A 6 -18.61 -40.95 4.24
C PRO A 6 -18.53 -40.65 2.73
N PRO A 7 -19.55 -40.01 2.14
CA PRO A 7 -19.55 -39.65 0.72
C PRO A 7 -18.31 -38.83 0.35
N SER A 8 -17.67 -39.14 -0.77
CA SER A 8 -16.54 -38.34 -1.27
C SER A 8 -16.95 -36.87 -1.46
N LYS A 9 -16.00 -35.96 -1.24
CA LYS A 9 -16.26 -34.50 -1.24
C LYS A 9 -16.86 -34.01 -2.58
N ILE A 10 -16.53 -34.68 -3.69
CA ILE A 10 -17.06 -34.47 -5.05
C ILE A 10 -18.56 -34.81 -5.12
N ARG A 11 -18.98 -35.92 -4.52
CA ARG A 11 -20.39 -36.34 -4.49
C ARG A 11 -21.26 -35.38 -3.67
N GLN A 12 -20.70 -34.77 -2.63
CA GLN A 12 -21.41 -33.82 -1.78
C GLN A 12 -21.57 -32.42 -2.42
N ARG A 13 -20.69 -32.03 -3.34
CA ARG A 13 -20.72 -30.73 -4.03
C ARG A 13 -21.02 -30.87 -5.53
N TRP A 14 -21.75 -31.92 -5.92
CA TRP A 14 -21.98 -32.29 -7.32
C TRP A 14 -22.53 -31.13 -8.16
N LEU A 15 -23.45 -30.31 -7.61
CA LEU A 15 -23.99 -29.12 -8.30
C LEU A 15 -22.91 -28.10 -8.67
N GLN A 16 -21.99 -27.77 -7.77
CA GLN A 16 -20.93 -26.80 -8.06
C GLN A 16 -19.94 -27.34 -9.07
N VAL A 17 -19.59 -28.63 -8.95
CA VAL A 17 -18.67 -29.31 -9.87
C VAL A 17 -19.29 -29.39 -11.27
N THR A 18 -20.59 -29.69 -11.39
CA THR A 18 -21.26 -29.73 -12.68
C THR A 18 -21.41 -28.35 -13.29
N THR A 19 -21.72 -27.30 -12.50
CA THR A 19 -21.78 -25.92 -13.02
C THR A 19 -20.42 -25.47 -13.56
N VAL A 20 -19.34 -25.69 -12.81
CA VAL A 20 -17.98 -25.33 -13.26
C VAL A 20 -17.59 -26.15 -14.50
N ALA A 21 -17.88 -27.45 -14.51
CA ALA A 21 -17.61 -28.30 -15.66
C ALA A 21 -18.36 -27.82 -16.90
N ILE A 22 -19.65 -27.49 -16.79
CA ILE A 22 -20.46 -26.95 -17.90
C ILE A 22 -19.89 -25.61 -18.39
N CYS A 23 -19.50 -24.71 -17.49
CA CYS A 23 -18.88 -23.44 -17.87
C CYS A 23 -17.54 -23.65 -18.60
N LEU A 24 -16.70 -24.57 -18.13
CA LEU A 24 -15.42 -24.89 -18.76
C LEU A 24 -15.61 -25.56 -20.12
N THR A 25 -16.56 -26.49 -20.25
CA THR A 25 -16.81 -27.17 -21.53
C THR A 25 -17.45 -26.23 -22.54
N ALA A 26 -18.42 -25.42 -22.15
CA ALA A 26 -19.03 -24.41 -23.03
C ALA A 26 -18.01 -23.34 -23.44
N GLY A 27 -17.20 -22.85 -22.50
CA GLY A 27 -16.12 -21.91 -22.78
C GLY A 27 -15.06 -22.50 -23.71
N GLY A 28 -14.63 -23.74 -23.45
CA GLY A 28 -13.68 -24.45 -24.32
C GLY A 28 -14.23 -24.67 -25.73
N PHE A 29 -15.51 -25.04 -25.85
CA PHE A 29 -16.16 -25.20 -27.15
C PHE A 29 -16.22 -23.88 -27.93
N TRP A 30 -16.56 -22.77 -27.26
CA TRP A 30 -16.56 -21.44 -27.86
C TRP A 30 -15.15 -21.03 -28.34
N VAL A 31 -14.12 -21.23 -27.51
CA VAL A 31 -12.71 -20.92 -27.88
C VAL A 31 -12.26 -21.76 -29.09
N VAL A 32 -12.63 -23.04 -29.16
CA VAL A 32 -12.27 -23.92 -30.28
C VAL A 32 -12.99 -23.52 -31.57
N ASN A 33 -14.23 -23.03 -31.48
CA ASN A 33 -15.01 -22.58 -32.63
C ASN A 33 -14.60 -21.18 -33.11
N ASN A 34 -14.10 -20.32 -32.22
CA ASN A 34 -13.76 -18.92 -32.49
C ASN A 34 -12.25 -18.64 -32.28
N GLN A 35 -11.36 -19.56 -32.71
CA GLN A 35 -9.92 -19.44 -32.48
C GLN A 35 -9.30 -18.17 -33.06
N GLU A 36 -9.74 -17.75 -34.24
CA GLU A 36 -9.24 -16.54 -34.90
C GLU A 36 -9.59 -15.28 -34.11
N GLU A 37 -10.84 -15.15 -33.65
CA GLU A 37 -11.28 -14.03 -32.81
C GLU A 37 -10.59 -14.03 -31.44
N PHE A 38 -10.39 -15.21 -30.83
CA PHE A 38 -9.70 -15.32 -29.56
C PHE A 38 -8.23 -14.93 -29.66
N ARG A 39 -7.53 -15.39 -30.71
CA ARG A 39 -6.13 -14.99 -30.99
C ARG A 39 -6.02 -13.51 -31.31
N ALA A 40 -6.94 -12.99 -32.13
CA ALA A 40 -7.00 -11.56 -32.43
C ALA A 40 -7.26 -10.73 -31.15
N GLY A 41 -8.14 -11.21 -30.27
CA GLY A 41 -8.41 -10.59 -28.97
C GLY A 41 -7.19 -10.57 -28.05
N ILE A 42 -6.46 -11.68 -27.95
CA ILE A 42 -5.20 -11.74 -27.18
C ILE A 42 -4.15 -10.81 -27.77
N ALA A 43 -3.98 -10.81 -29.10
CA ALA A 43 -3.02 -9.94 -29.77
C ALA A 43 -3.36 -8.46 -29.57
N ALA A 44 -4.64 -8.09 -29.71
CA ALA A 44 -5.12 -6.74 -29.47
C ALA A 44 -4.96 -6.32 -28.00
N MET A 45 -5.28 -7.21 -27.06
CA MET A 45 -5.10 -6.96 -25.64
C MET A 45 -3.63 -6.77 -25.28
N ARG A 46 -2.73 -7.57 -25.86
CA ARG A 46 -1.28 -7.42 -25.68
C ARG A 46 -0.78 -6.10 -26.26
N ALA A 47 -1.21 -5.75 -27.47
CA ALA A 47 -0.84 -4.48 -28.09
C ALA A 47 -1.31 -3.30 -27.23
N ALA A 48 -2.58 -3.28 -26.82
CA ALA A 48 -3.14 -2.24 -25.97
C ALA A 48 -2.43 -2.14 -24.60
N LEU A 49 -2.07 -3.27 -23.98
CA LEU A 49 -1.29 -3.28 -22.74
C LEU A 49 0.13 -2.72 -22.95
N GLN A 50 0.77 -3.08 -24.06
CA GLN A 50 2.11 -2.60 -24.38
C GLN A 50 2.11 -1.10 -24.68
N ASP A 51 1.14 -0.61 -25.45
CA ASP A 51 0.95 0.80 -25.75
C ASP A 51 0.66 1.60 -24.47
N PHE A 52 -0.28 1.11 -23.64
CA PHE A 52 -0.61 1.73 -22.36
C PHE A 52 0.60 1.79 -21.41
N LEU A 53 1.35 0.70 -21.27
CA LEU A 53 2.54 0.65 -20.42
C LEU A 53 3.64 1.60 -20.93
N ASN A 54 3.88 1.64 -22.24
CA ASN A 54 4.91 2.50 -22.80
C ASN A 54 4.54 3.98 -22.63
N GLU A 55 3.34 4.37 -23.04
CA GLU A 55 2.89 5.76 -23.04
C GLU A 55 2.63 6.30 -21.62
N HIS A 56 2.10 5.48 -20.71
CA HIS A 56 1.68 5.94 -19.38
C HIS A 56 2.62 5.55 -18.24
N MET A 57 3.62 4.69 -18.46
CA MET A 57 4.62 4.36 -17.43
C MET A 57 6.05 4.59 -17.90
N VAL A 58 6.45 3.97 -19.02
CA VAL A 58 7.86 3.93 -19.41
C VAL A 58 8.35 5.31 -19.83
N GLU A 59 7.65 5.98 -20.75
CA GLU A 59 8.04 7.31 -21.24
C GLU A 59 8.04 8.36 -20.11
N PRO A 60 7.00 8.49 -19.28
CA PRO A 60 7.02 9.44 -18.16
C PRO A 60 8.13 9.15 -17.14
N LEU A 61 8.36 7.87 -16.79
CA LEU A 61 9.42 7.52 -15.84
C LEU A 61 10.81 7.77 -16.41
N GLN A 62 11.04 7.51 -17.69
CA GLN A 62 12.30 7.81 -18.35
C GLN A 62 12.53 9.33 -18.44
N ALA A 63 11.49 10.10 -18.76
CA ALA A 63 11.56 11.56 -18.77
C ALA A 63 11.90 12.11 -17.37
N ILE A 64 11.17 11.68 -16.34
CA ILE A 64 11.42 12.09 -14.95
C ILE A 64 12.82 11.67 -14.49
N PHE A 65 13.26 10.44 -14.80
CA PHE A 65 14.59 9.97 -14.42
C PHE A 65 15.70 10.74 -15.13
N GLY A 66 15.54 11.02 -16.43
CA GLY A 66 16.47 11.85 -17.20
C GLY A 66 16.57 13.27 -16.64
N GLU A 67 15.44 13.86 -16.28
CA GLU A 67 15.40 15.24 -15.75
C GLU A 67 15.95 15.33 -14.32
N VAL A 68 15.51 14.46 -13.40
CA VAL A 68 15.85 14.53 -11.98
C VAL A 68 17.25 13.97 -11.68
N VAL A 69 17.65 12.87 -12.33
CA VAL A 69 18.90 12.16 -12.01
C VAL A 69 20.04 12.60 -12.93
N LEU A 70 19.80 12.72 -14.24
CA LEU A 70 20.82 13.16 -15.18
C LEU A 70 20.93 14.69 -15.28
N ASN A 71 20.02 15.44 -14.65
CA ASN A 71 19.98 16.91 -14.67
C ASN A 71 20.08 17.47 -16.10
N GLN A 72 19.56 16.71 -17.07
CA GLN A 72 19.48 17.12 -18.47
C GLN A 72 18.33 18.11 -18.58
N LYS A 73 18.53 19.33 -18.06
CA LYS A 73 17.67 20.45 -18.36
C LYS A 73 17.89 20.75 -19.85
N PRO A 74 16.89 20.57 -20.74
CA PRO A 74 17.00 21.15 -22.06
C PRO A 74 16.97 22.67 -21.83
N GLU A 75 18.15 23.28 -21.81
CA GLU A 75 18.31 24.71 -21.65
C GLU A 75 17.77 25.33 -22.95
N ILE A 76 16.51 25.76 -22.93
CA ILE A 76 15.90 26.50 -24.04
C ILE A 76 16.65 27.82 -24.24
N GLN A 77 17.24 28.34 -23.16
CA GLN A 77 18.17 29.45 -23.18
C GLN A 77 19.60 29.02 -23.52
N ASP A 78 20.20 29.66 -24.53
CA ASP A 78 21.63 29.55 -24.78
C ASP A 78 22.41 30.35 -23.71
N ALA A 79 23.00 29.65 -22.73
CA ALA A 79 23.86 30.25 -21.72
C ALA A 79 24.98 31.11 -22.35
N MET A 80 25.47 30.72 -23.53
CA MET A 80 26.48 31.48 -24.26
C MET A 80 25.94 32.80 -24.80
N ALA A 81 24.69 32.86 -25.25
CA ALA A 81 24.06 34.10 -25.72
C ALA A 81 23.83 35.11 -24.58
N LEU A 82 23.48 34.62 -23.37
CA LEU A 82 23.39 35.46 -22.18
C LEU A 82 24.77 36.00 -21.79
N LEU A 83 25.80 35.14 -21.81
CA LEU A 83 27.18 35.55 -21.53
C LEU A 83 27.71 36.57 -22.54
N ASP A 84 27.48 36.35 -23.84
CA ASP A 84 27.88 37.29 -24.88
C ASP A 84 27.18 38.64 -24.71
N THR A 85 25.89 38.64 -24.36
CA THR A 85 25.15 39.89 -24.09
C THR A 85 25.69 40.60 -22.84
N LYS A 86 26.00 39.87 -21.76
CA LYS A 86 26.65 40.43 -20.57
C LYS A 86 28.00 41.04 -20.92
N GLN A 87 28.81 40.38 -21.74
CA GLN A 87 30.13 40.85 -22.14
C GLN A 87 30.06 42.05 -23.11
N SER A 88 29.08 42.07 -24.01
CA SER A 88 28.78 43.21 -24.87
C SER A 88 28.40 44.43 -24.05
N LEU A 89 27.44 44.27 -23.12
CA LEU A 89 27.00 45.34 -22.21
C LEU A 89 28.17 45.87 -21.36
N ARG A 90 29.01 44.98 -20.84
CA ARG A 90 30.21 45.33 -20.07
C ARG A 90 31.17 46.22 -20.85
N ARG A 91 31.41 45.92 -22.13
CA ARG A 91 32.24 46.76 -23.01
C ARG A 91 31.62 48.12 -23.25
N MET A 92 30.33 48.17 -23.58
CA MET A 92 29.61 49.42 -23.80
C MET A 92 29.59 50.33 -22.57
N LEU A 93 29.39 49.77 -21.38
CA LEU A 93 29.44 50.49 -20.11
C LEU A 93 30.83 51.03 -19.81
N ALA A 94 31.88 50.23 -20.00
CA ALA A 94 33.26 50.67 -19.80
C ALA A 94 33.62 51.85 -20.69
N ASP A 95 33.28 51.76 -21.98
CA ASP A 95 33.53 52.83 -22.93
C ASP A 95 32.74 54.09 -22.54
N PHE A 96 31.48 53.94 -22.13
CA PHE A 96 30.64 55.09 -21.75
C PHE A 96 31.14 55.79 -20.47
N VAL A 97 31.51 55.04 -19.43
CA VAL A 97 31.99 55.59 -18.17
C VAL A 97 33.35 56.28 -18.37
N LYS A 98 34.24 55.69 -19.17
CA LYS A 98 35.54 56.27 -19.50
C LYS A 98 35.41 57.61 -20.22
N ASP A 99 34.47 57.71 -21.16
CA ASP A 99 34.23 58.94 -21.92
C ASP A 99 33.54 60.02 -21.07
N THR A 100 32.67 59.62 -20.14
CA THR A 100 31.90 60.56 -19.29
C THR A 100 32.70 61.05 -18.09
N ASN A 101 33.53 60.20 -17.49
CA ASN A 101 34.30 60.53 -16.29
C ASN A 101 35.72 59.92 -16.33
N PRO A 102 36.70 60.65 -16.91
CA PRO A 102 38.06 60.13 -17.10
C PRO A 102 38.84 59.85 -15.80
N ASN A 103 38.39 60.41 -14.67
CA ASN A 103 39.06 60.31 -13.37
C ASN A 103 38.48 59.23 -12.45
N VAL A 104 37.63 58.33 -12.98
CA VAL A 104 37.10 57.19 -12.21
C VAL A 104 38.23 56.27 -11.76
N SER A 105 38.21 55.88 -10.48
CA SER A 105 39.18 54.93 -9.94
C SER A 105 39.03 53.57 -10.63
N SER A 106 40.15 52.86 -10.82
CA SER A 106 40.14 51.52 -11.43
C SER A 106 39.31 50.49 -10.66
N VAL A 107 39.15 50.70 -9.35
CA VAL A 107 38.32 49.88 -8.46
C VAL A 107 36.83 50.14 -8.72
N GLU A 108 36.44 51.41 -8.84
CA GLU A 108 35.05 51.79 -9.09
C GLU A 108 34.59 51.39 -10.50
N MET A 109 35.47 51.51 -11.50
CA MET A 109 35.20 51.02 -12.85
C MET A 109 34.93 49.52 -12.87
N LYS A 110 35.71 48.72 -12.13
CA LYS A 110 35.48 47.26 -12.01
C LYS A 110 34.14 46.95 -11.37
N ARG A 111 33.78 47.65 -10.28
CA ARG A 111 32.47 47.48 -9.63
C ARG A 111 31.32 47.73 -10.60
N ILE A 112 31.35 48.86 -11.31
CA ILE A 112 30.33 49.21 -12.30
C ILE A 112 30.23 48.17 -13.42
N MET A 113 31.35 47.61 -13.87
CA MET A 113 31.39 46.58 -14.92
C MET A 113 30.95 45.19 -14.44
N ASP A 114 31.26 44.80 -13.21
CA ASP A 114 30.89 43.51 -12.63
C ASP A 114 29.40 43.47 -12.26
N GLU A 115 28.92 44.54 -11.63
CA GLU A 115 27.51 44.69 -11.24
C GLU A 115 26.63 45.12 -12.41
N MET A 116 27.22 45.55 -13.54
CA MET A 116 26.53 46.16 -14.68
C MET A 116 25.63 47.32 -14.24
N ASP A 117 26.19 48.20 -13.40
CA ASP A 117 25.49 49.31 -12.78
C ASP A 117 25.11 50.38 -13.82
N MET A 118 23.82 50.47 -14.13
CA MET A 118 23.27 51.39 -15.12
C MET A 118 23.03 52.81 -14.58
N SER A 119 23.25 53.07 -13.29
CA SER A 119 22.92 54.37 -12.68
C SER A 119 23.61 55.56 -13.38
N VAL A 120 24.87 55.38 -13.81
CA VAL A 120 25.63 56.43 -14.52
C VAL A 120 25.01 56.75 -15.89
N VAL A 121 24.61 55.73 -16.63
CA VAL A 121 23.97 55.87 -17.95
C VAL A 121 22.57 56.47 -17.81
N SER A 122 21.77 56.01 -16.84
CA SER A 122 20.41 56.52 -16.60
C SER A 122 20.41 57.99 -16.21
N LEU A 123 21.30 58.38 -15.29
CA LEU A 123 21.38 59.76 -14.83
C LEU A 123 21.81 60.72 -15.95
N GLN A 124 22.72 60.28 -16.81
CA GLN A 124 23.15 61.08 -17.97
C GLN A 124 22.07 61.12 -19.06
N TYR A 125 21.33 60.03 -19.24
CA TYR A 125 20.18 59.95 -20.12
C TYR A 125 19.08 60.93 -19.69
N GLU A 126 18.69 60.94 -18.41
CA GLU A 126 17.69 61.86 -17.85
C GLU A 126 18.06 63.33 -18.07
N LYS A 127 19.34 63.69 -17.85
CA LYS A 127 19.84 65.05 -18.07
C LYS A 127 19.75 65.47 -19.54
N GLN A 128 20.08 64.56 -20.46
CA GLN A 128 20.10 64.86 -21.89
C GLN A 128 18.70 64.77 -22.53
N LEU A 129 17.74 64.10 -21.90
CA LEU A 129 16.37 63.94 -22.40
C LEU A 129 15.66 65.30 -22.57
N ALA A 130 15.94 66.28 -21.70
CA ALA A 130 15.37 67.63 -21.81
C ALA A 130 15.74 68.35 -23.12
N SER A 131 16.88 68.01 -23.73
CA SER A 131 17.34 68.55 -25.01
C SER A 131 17.45 67.46 -26.09
N ALA A 132 16.53 66.50 -26.07
CA ALA A 132 16.54 65.31 -26.90
C ALA A 132 16.77 65.58 -28.39
N VAL A 133 16.07 66.56 -28.99
CA VAL A 133 16.15 66.85 -30.43
C VAL A 133 17.56 67.28 -30.86
N ARG A 134 18.26 68.05 -30.01
CA ARG A 134 19.63 68.52 -30.31
C ARG A 134 20.66 67.41 -30.10
N ASN A 135 20.51 66.62 -29.05
CA ASN A 135 21.50 65.60 -28.69
C ASN A 135 21.32 64.29 -29.50
N LEU A 136 20.16 64.08 -30.11
CA LEU A 136 19.96 63.00 -31.07
C LEU A 136 20.83 63.22 -32.33
N MET A 137 20.98 64.48 -32.75
CA MET A 137 21.83 64.87 -33.88
C MET A 137 23.33 64.74 -33.56
N THR A 138 23.74 64.90 -32.30
CA THR A 138 25.14 64.69 -31.87
C THR A 138 25.47 63.23 -31.57
N GLY A 139 24.46 62.37 -31.41
CA GLY A 139 24.62 60.91 -31.26
C GLY A 139 24.78 60.42 -29.82
N ASP A 140 24.98 61.30 -28.84
CA ASP A 140 25.21 60.92 -27.44
C ASP A 140 24.00 60.22 -26.81
N ILE A 141 22.79 60.71 -27.09
CA ILE A 141 21.54 60.08 -26.64
C ILE A 141 21.34 58.71 -27.29
N VAL A 142 21.68 58.58 -28.57
CA VAL A 142 21.51 57.33 -29.31
C VAL A 142 22.38 56.24 -28.69
N ARG A 143 23.63 56.57 -28.32
CA ARG A 143 24.51 55.66 -27.59
C ARG A 143 23.90 55.20 -26.26
N MET A 144 23.40 56.11 -25.43
CA MET A 144 22.80 55.75 -24.14
C MET A 144 21.55 54.87 -24.29
N LEU A 145 20.71 55.16 -25.30
CA LEU A 145 19.56 54.32 -25.63
C LEU A 145 19.97 52.90 -26.04
N LEU A 146 21.02 52.75 -26.86
CA LEU A 146 21.55 51.44 -27.25
C LEU A 146 22.04 50.65 -26.03
N ILE A 147 22.71 51.30 -25.07
CA ILE A 147 23.14 50.66 -23.82
C ILE A 147 21.91 50.19 -23.01
N GLN A 148 20.88 51.04 -22.87
CA GLN A 148 19.64 50.66 -22.18
C GLN A 148 18.93 49.49 -22.85
N VAL A 149 18.84 49.48 -24.19
CA VAL A 149 18.25 48.35 -24.94
C VAL A 149 19.00 47.06 -24.67
N GLN A 150 20.33 47.10 -24.60
CA GLN A 150 21.15 45.92 -24.31
C GLN A 150 21.04 45.47 -22.85
N PHE A 151 20.87 46.41 -21.92
CA PHE A 151 20.54 46.10 -20.53
C PHE A 151 19.18 45.41 -20.41
N ILE A 152 18.14 45.96 -21.05
CA ILE A 152 16.80 45.35 -21.06
C ILE A 152 16.84 43.96 -21.70
N LYS A 153 17.58 43.79 -22.80
CA LYS A 153 17.79 42.48 -23.43
C LYS A 153 18.40 41.48 -22.44
N LYS A 154 19.43 41.88 -21.68
CA LYS A 154 20.05 41.05 -20.63
C LYS A 154 19.05 40.67 -19.54
N GLU A 155 18.30 41.63 -19.01
CA GLU A 155 17.31 41.37 -17.95
C GLU A 155 16.19 40.44 -18.43
N LEU A 156 15.71 40.65 -19.66
CA LEU A 156 14.73 39.77 -20.28
C LEU A 156 15.27 38.34 -20.40
N MET A 157 16.52 38.17 -20.86
CA MET A 157 17.14 36.85 -20.93
C MET A 157 17.28 36.21 -19.55
N VAL A 158 17.67 36.95 -18.51
CA VAL A 158 17.73 36.39 -17.14
C VAL A 158 16.33 35.97 -16.66
N ALA A 159 15.32 36.79 -16.89
CA ALA A 159 13.94 36.49 -16.54
C ALA A 159 13.39 35.28 -17.33
N MET A 160 13.73 35.15 -18.62
CA MET A 160 13.39 33.98 -19.43
C MET A 160 14.00 32.70 -18.85
N GLY A 161 15.25 32.74 -18.38
CA GLY A 161 15.85 31.58 -17.69
C GLY A 161 15.08 31.17 -16.44
N ALA A 162 14.60 32.13 -15.66
CA ALA A 162 13.74 31.83 -14.51
C ALA A 162 12.36 31.29 -14.92
N ILE A 163 11.78 31.77 -16.02
CA ILE A 163 10.53 31.26 -16.58
C ILE A 163 10.71 29.82 -17.06
N ASP A 164 11.81 29.51 -17.75
CA ASP A 164 12.13 28.16 -18.20
C ASP A 164 12.22 27.20 -17.01
N GLU A 165 12.86 27.62 -15.92
CA GLU A 165 12.93 26.81 -14.69
C GLU A 165 11.56 26.57 -14.05
N LEU A 166 10.68 27.58 -14.04
CA LEU A 166 9.31 27.43 -13.57
C LEU A 166 8.47 26.55 -14.50
N MET A 167 8.64 26.68 -15.82
CA MET A 167 7.93 25.88 -16.81
C MET A 167 8.33 24.41 -16.71
N HIS A 168 9.62 24.12 -16.51
CA HIS A 168 10.13 22.77 -16.26
C HIS A 168 9.55 22.18 -14.98
N ALA A 169 9.57 22.93 -13.87
CA ALA A 169 8.95 22.48 -12.62
C ALA A 169 7.44 22.16 -12.78
N ASN A 170 6.72 22.97 -13.57
CA ASN A 170 5.31 22.72 -13.87
C ASN A 170 5.10 21.50 -14.77
N GLN A 171 5.94 21.32 -15.79
CA GLN A 171 5.88 20.15 -16.67
C GLN A 171 6.12 18.86 -15.88
N LEU A 172 7.13 18.83 -15.01
CA LEU A 172 7.42 17.69 -14.16
C LEU A 172 6.24 17.36 -13.23
N ASN A 173 5.59 18.37 -12.64
CA ASN A 173 4.40 18.16 -11.82
C ASN A 173 3.24 17.56 -12.62
N LEU A 174 2.99 18.05 -13.84
CA LEU A 174 1.96 17.50 -14.74
C LEU A 174 2.27 16.06 -15.14
N GLN A 175 3.54 15.73 -15.43
CA GLN A 175 3.97 14.37 -15.76
C GLN A 175 3.76 13.40 -14.58
N ILE A 176 4.09 13.81 -13.35
CA ILE A 176 3.81 13.03 -12.14
C ILE A 176 2.31 12.80 -11.99
N LEU A 177 1.49 13.85 -12.13
CA LEU A 177 0.03 13.75 -12.00
C LEU A 177 -0.58 12.84 -13.07
N ALA A 178 -0.07 12.88 -14.30
CA ALA A 178 -0.49 11.98 -15.39
C ALA A 178 -0.16 10.50 -15.11
N THR A 179 0.82 10.21 -14.25
CA THR A 179 1.21 8.83 -13.92
C THR A 179 0.33 8.23 -12.79
N ILE A 180 -0.34 9.06 -11.99
CA ILE A 180 -1.16 8.61 -10.84
C ILE A 180 -2.29 7.63 -11.23
N PRO A 181 -3.11 7.89 -12.27
CA PRO A 181 -4.18 6.96 -12.67
C PRO A 181 -3.66 5.56 -12.99
N THR A 182 -2.46 5.47 -13.57
CA THR A 182 -1.82 4.20 -13.90
C THR A 182 -1.52 3.38 -12.65
N PHE A 183 -0.91 4.00 -11.63
CA PHE A 183 -0.67 3.33 -10.35
C PHE A 183 -1.96 2.89 -9.65
N LEU A 184 -3.05 3.68 -9.75
CA LEU A 184 -4.35 3.30 -9.21
C LEU A 184 -4.95 2.07 -9.92
N VAL A 185 -4.84 2.00 -11.25
CA VAL A 185 -5.29 0.83 -12.02
C VAL A 185 -4.51 -0.42 -11.63
N PHE A 186 -3.18 -0.34 -11.55
CA PHE A 186 -2.34 -1.47 -11.14
C PHE A 186 -2.59 -1.89 -9.68
N GLY A 187 -2.70 -0.93 -8.76
CA GLY A 187 -3.01 -1.18 -7.36
C GLY A 187 -4.40 -1.80 -7.18
N GLY A 188 -5.39 -1.31 -7.93
CA GLY A 188 -6.73 -1.86 -7.98
C GLY A 188 -6.75 -3.29 -8.51
N LEU A 189 -6.04 -3.55 -9.62
CA LEU A 189 -5.90 -4.89 -10.19
C LEU A 189 -5.21 -5.84 -9.21
N TYR A 190 -4.12 -5.42 -8.56
CA TYR A 190 -3.42 -6.21 -7.56
C TYR A 190 -4.34 -6.58 -6.38
N LYS A 191 -5.11 -5.63 -5.86
CA LYS A 191 -6.09 -5.88 -4.79
C LYS A 191 -7.21 -6.80 -5.25
N LEU A 192 -7.72 -6.64 -6.47
CA LEU A 192 -8.73 -7.53 -7.05
C LEU A 192 -8.21 -8.95 -7.23
N VAL A 193 -7.02 -9.13 -7.79
CA VAL A 193 -6.38 -10.44 -7.97
C VAL A 193 -6.12 -11.09 -6.61
N THR A 194 -5.58 -10.35 -5.65
CA THR A 194 -5.31 -10.87 -4.30
C THR A 194 -6.61 -11.24 -3.58
N SER A 195 -7.64 -10.40 -3.67
CA SER A 195 -8.96 -10.67 -3.07
C SER A 195 -9.65 -11.86 -3.73
N ALA A 196 -9.62 -11.94 -5.06
CA ALA A 196 -10.16 -13.07 -5.81
C ALA A 196 -9.41 -14.36 -5.46
N PHE A 197 -8.07 -14.32 -5.38
CA PHE A 197 -7.26 -15.45 -4.97
C PHE A 197 -7.59 -15.89 -3.54
N HIS A 198 -7.68 -14.96 -2.58
CA HIS A 198 -8.11 -15.29 -1.21
C HIS A 198 -9.54 -15.84 -1.16
N MET A 199 -10.46 -15.32 -1.97
CA MET A 199 -11.83 -15.80 -2.04
C MET A 199 -11.91 -17.22 -2.64
N ILE A 200 -11.14 -17.49 -3.69
CA ILE A 200 -11.06 -18.81 -4.33
C ILE A 200 -10.36 -19.80 -3.40
N TYR A 201 -9.22 -19.41 -2.82
CA TYR A 201 -8.47 -20.21 -1.87
C TYR A 201 -9.33 -20.52 -0.65
N LYS A 202 -10.00 -19.54 -0.04
CA LYS A 202 -10.92 -19.74 1.07
C LYS A 202 -12.11 -20.60 0.68
N ARG A 203 -12.74 -20.40 -0.48
CA ARG A 203 -13.89 -21.22 -0.91
C ARG A 203 -13.50 -22.67 -1.23
N MET A 204 -12.28 -22.89 -1.69
CA MET A 204 -11.71 -24.23 -1.90
C MET A 204 -11.23 -24.85 -0.57
N SER A 205 -10.75 -24.03 0.36
CA SER A 205 -10.22 -24.39 1.69
C SER A 205 -11.26 -24.42 2.82
N ASP A 206 -12.47 -23.90 2.63
CA ASP A 206 -13.64 -23.90 3.54
C ASP A 206 -14.20 -25.32 3.76
N ARG A 207 -13.34 -26.34 3.66
CA ARG A 207 -13.64 -27.72 4.00
C ARG A 207 -12.50 -28.47 4.69
N LEU A 208 -11.42 -27.75 5.03
CA LEU A 208 -10.38 -28.20 5.97
C LEU A 208 -10.41 -27.42 7.29
N TYR A 209 -11.01 -26.23 7.33
CA TYR A 209 -11.25 -25.52 8.58
C TYR A 209 -12.57 -26.03 9.17
N TYR A 210 -12.48 -26.83 10.23
CA TYR A 210 -13.65 -27.11 11.07
C TYR A 210 -14.22 -25.78 11.56
N ASP A 211 -15.55 -25.62 11.51
CA ASP A 211 -16.18 -24.46 12.09
C ASP A 211 -15.88 -24.45 13.59
N SER A 212 -15.41 -23.32 14.12
CA SER A 212 -15.12 -23.14 15.55
C SER A 212 -16.35 -23.50 16.40
N THR A 213 -17.56 -23.32 15.84
CA THR A 213 -18.82 -23.70 16.48
C THR A 213 -19.05 -25.23 16.54
N GLU A 214 -18.61 -25.99 15.54
CA GLU A 214 -18.70 -27.45 15.55
C GLU A 214 -17.74 -28.05 16.57
N ILE A 215 -16.50 -27.53 16.63
CA ILE A 215 -15.48 -27.95 17.59
C ILE A 215 -15.93 -27.65 19.02
N ALA A 216 -16.41 -26.43 19.28
CA ALA A 216 -17.02 -26.05 20.55
C ALA A 216 -18.17 -27.00 20.95
N GLY A 217 -19.00 -27.41 19.98
CA GLY A 217 -20.05 -28.40 20.17
C GLY A 217 -19.52 -29.77 20.60
N PHE A 218 -18.43 -30.25 19.98
CA PHE A 218 -17.79 -31.51 20.37
C PHE A 218 -17.17 -31.45 21.77
N LEU A 219 -16.46 -30.37 22.12
CA LEU A 219 -15.90 -30.18 23.47
C LEU A 219 -17.02 -30.14 24.52
N ARG A 220 -18.09 -29.39 24.25
CA ARG A 220 -19.27 -29.31 25.11
C ARG A 220 -19.96 -30.66 25.32
N ASN A 221 -20.07 -31.47 24.27
CA ASN A 221 -20.67 -32.80 24.40
C ASN A 221 -19.83 -33.72 25.30
N ASN A 222 -18.50 -33.69 25.16
CA ASN A 222 -17.61 -34.47 26.03
C ASN A 222 -17.66 -33.98 27.49
N LEU A 223 -17.61 -32.66 27.73
CA LEU A 223 -17.77 -32.08 29.07
C LEU A 223 -19.13 -32.45 29.71
N ARG A 224 -20.21 -32.43 28.92
CA ARG A 224 -21.54 -32.87 29.38
C ARG A 224 -21.57 -34.36 29.71
N ASP A 225 -20.85 -35.20 28.98
CA ASP A 225 -20.80 -36.63 29.25
C ASP A 225 -20.00 -36.93 30.55
N ILE A 226 -18.93 -36.16 30.80
CA ILE A 226 -18.21 -36.15 32.09
C ILE A 226 -19.15 -35.69 33.22
N GLU A 227 -19.84 -34.56 33.04
CA GLU A 227 -20.79 -34.02 34.02
C GLU A 227 -21.91 -35.04 34.35
N ARG A 228 -22.41 -35.75 33.34
CA ARG A 228 -23.43 -36.81 33.53
C ARG A 228 -22.87 -38.02 34.28
N LEU A 229 -21.62 -38.40 34.05
CA LEU A 229 -20.97 -39.49 34.78
C LEU A 229 -20.84 -39.13 36.26
N LEU A 230 -20.31 -37.94 36.57
CA LEU A 230 -20.14 -37.46 37.94
C LEU A 230 -21.47 -37.30 38.67
N ASN A 231 -22.49 -36.74 38.01
CA ASN A 231 -23.83 -36.61 38.61
C ASN A 231 -24.52 -37.96 38.88
N LYS A 232 -24.27 -38.99 38.06
CA LYS A 232 -24.79 -40.34 38.34
C LYS A 232 -24.16 -40.94 39.59
N GLN A 233 -22.86 -40.71 39.79
CA GLN A 233 -22.13 -41.20 40.97
C GLN A 233 -22.53 -40.45 42.25
N ASN A 234 -22.74 -39.13 42.14
CA ASN A 234 -23.22 -38.31 43.24
C ASN A 234 -24.61 -38.76 43.76
N ARG A 235 -25.44 -39.35 42.89
CA ARG A 235 -26.78 -39.87 43.26
C ARG A 235 -26.76 -41.30 43.79
N GLY A 236 -25.80 -42.13 43.38
CA GLY A 236 -25.68 -43.54 43.79
C GLY A 236 -25.03 -43.72 45.16
N SER A 237 -24.25 -42.73 45.59
CA SER A 237 -23.57 -42.70 46.89
C SER A 237 -24.52 -42.09 47.93
N GLY A 238 -25.33 -42.93 48.59
CA GLY A 238 -26.30 -42.47 49.58
C GLY A 238 -25.64 -41.62 50.68
N ALA A 239 -26.02 -40.35 50.76
CA ALA A 239 -25.95 -39.45 51.92
C ALA A 239 -24.68 -39.54 52.80
N SER A 240 -23.51 -39.68 52.19
CA SER A 240 -22.22 -39.50 52.85
C SER A 240 -21.48 -38.39 52.10
N ASP A 241 -21.14 -37.32 52.82
CA ASP A 241 -20.54 -36.08 52.29
C ASP A 241 -19.16 -36.28 51.62
N GLU A 242 -18.64 -37.51 51.66
CA GLU A 242 -17.34 -37.93 51.14
C GLU A 242 -17.48 -38.98 50.02
N ALA A 243 -18.34 -38.73 49.04
CA ALA A 243 -18.47 -39.60 47.87
C ALA A 243 -17.23 -39.47 46.96
N MET A 244 -16.23 -40.33 47.18
CA MET A 244 -15.14 -40.54 46.24
C MET A 244 -15.58 -41.41 45.06
N LEU A 245 -15.00 -41.16 43.88
CA LEU A 245 -15.24 -41.97 42.69
C LEU A 245 -14.77 -43.42 42.90
N GLY A 246 -15.64 -44.37 42.58
CA GLY A 246 -15.25 -45.78 42.50
C GLY A 246 -14.17 -46.00 41.42
N VAL A 247 -13.27 -46.96 41.64
CA VAL A 247 -12.12 -47.26 40.76
C VAL A 247 -12.51 -47.45 39.29
N ARG A 248 -13.66 -48.09 39.02
CA ARG A 248 -14.17 -48.29 37.65
C ARG A 248 -14.59 -46.96 37.01
N ASP A 249 -15.27 -46.11 37.77
CA ASP A 249 -15.83 -44.85 37.27
C ASP A 249 -14.74 -43.79 37.14
N LEU A 250 -13.71 -43.86 37.98
CA LEU A 250 -12.44 -43.15 37.79
C LEU A 250 -11.77 -43.53 36.45
N GLY A 251 -11.73 -44.82 36.11
CA GLY A 251 -11.24 -45.28 34.81
C GLY A 251 -12.04 -44.70 33.62
N PHE A 252 -13.36 -44.62 33.74
CA PHE A 252 -14.20 -43.98 32.73
C PHE A 252 -13.99 -42.46 32.66
N LEU A 253 -13.81 -41.80 33.80
CA LEU A 253 -13.51 -40.37 33.87
C LEU A 253 -12.21 -40.05 33.12
N ILE A 254 -11.15 -40.84 33.37
CA ILE A 254 -9.84 -40.67 32.71
C ILE A 254 -9.97 -40.84 31.20
N LEU A 255 -10.75 -41.81 30.72
CA LEU A 255 -10.97 -42.00 29.28
C LEU A 255 -11.68 -40.82 28.62
N LEU A 256 -12.72 -40.28 29.27
CA LEU A 256 -13.45 -39.11 28.77
C LEU A 256 -12.60 -37.84 28.80
N LEU A 257 -11.77 -37.68 29.84
CA LEU A 257 -10.81 -36.58 29.95
C LEU A 257 -9.72 -36.68 28.88
N HIS A 258 -9.20 -37.88 28.62
CA HIS A 258 -8.25 -38.11 27.53
C HIS A 258 -8.85 -37.78 26.16
N GLN A 259 -10.10 -38.20 25.90
CA GLN A 259 -10.80 -37.85 24.66
C GLN A 259 -11.02 -36.34 24.53
N LEU A 260 -11.37 -35.65 25.62
CA LEU A 260 -11.53 -34.20 25.64
C LEU A 260 -10.19 -33.48 25.37
N ARG A 261 -9.10 -33.98 25.97
CA ARG A 261 -7.74 -33.47 25.77
C ARG A 261 -7.25 -33.68 24.34
N ASP A 262 -7.39 -34.87 23.78
CA ASP A 262 -7.01 -35.16 22.39
C ASP A 262 -7.74 -34.26 21.40
N LEU A 263 -9.05 -34.04 21.62
CA LEU A 263 -9.83 -33.12 20.81
C LEU A 263 -9.30 -31.69 20.95
N PHE A 264 -9.02 -31.23 22.17
CA PHE A 264 -8.48 -29.90 22.38
C PHE A 264 -7.10 -29.71 21.73
N GLU A 265 -6.17 -30.64 21.94
CA GLU A 265 -4.83 -30.61 21.36
C GLU A 265 -4.88 -30.61 19.82
N SER A 266 -5.79 -31.39 19.21
CA SER A 266 -5.96 -31.43 17.75
C SER A 266 -6.39 -30.09 17.14
N TYR A 267 -6.99 -29.21 17.95
CA TYR A 267 -7.48 -27.89 17.53
C TYR A 267 -6.79 -26.73 18.27
N ARG A 268 -5.66 -26.99 18.94
CA ARG A 268 -4.95 -26.01 19.78
C ARG A 268 -4.67 -24.70 19.05
N SER A 269 -4.27 -24.76 17.78
CA SER A 269 -3.94 -23.58 16.96
C SER A 269 -5.11 -22.62 16.69
N LEU A 270 -6.34 -23.00 17.03
CA LEU A 270 -7.53 -22.18 16.85
C LEU A 270 -7.85 -21.30 18.07
N PHE A 271 -7.16 -21.52 19.19
CA PHE A 271 -7.39 -20.81 20.45
C PHE A 271 -6.20 -19.90 20.80
N GLN A 272 -6.43 -18.84 21.57
CA GLN A 272 -5.35 -17.98 22.06
C GLN A 272 -4.49 -18.75 23.09
N GLU A 273 -3.18 -18.47 23.15
CA GLU A 273 -2.25 -19.18 24.06
C GLU A 273 -2.71 -19.10 25.54
N GLU A 274 -3.18 -17.93 25.99
CA GLU A 274 -3.71 -17.76 27.34
C GLU A 274 -4.95 -18.62 27.64
N GLU A 275 -5.82 -18.83 26.65
CA GLU A 275 -7.00 -19.69 26.81
C GLU A 275 -6.60 -21.17 26.81
N GLN A 276 -5.51 -21.52 26.11
CA GLN A 276 -4.96 -22.87 26.09
C GLN A 276 -4.43 -23.29 27.45
N GLU A 277 -3.57 -22.46 28.05
CA GLU A 277 -2.98 -22.77 29.36
C GLU A 277 -4.07 -22.93 30.43
N ARG A 278 -5.04 -22.01 30.49
CA ARG A 278 -6.14 -22.08 31.45
C ARG A 278 -7.03 -23.31 31.29
N PHE A 279 -7.26 -23.75 30.05
CA PHE A 279 -8.05 -24.95 29.79
C PHE A 279 -7.29 -26.22 30.19
N GLU A 280 -5.98 -26.27 29.97
CA GLU A 280 -5.13 -27.37 30.43
C GLU A 280 -5.06 -27.45 31.96
N GLU A 281 -4.91 -26.30 32.64
CA GLU A 281 -5.00 -26.22 34.11
C GLU A 281 -6.33 -26.77 34.63
N ASP A 282 -7.46 -26.40 34.01
CA ASP A 282 -8.79 -26.91 34.37
C ASP A 282 -8.92 -28.44 34.14
N LEU A 283 -8.25 -29.00 33.13
CA LEU A 283 -8.25 -30.44 32.87
C LEU A 283 -7.40 -31.19 33.89
N ASP A 284 -6.24 -30.64 34.27
CA ASP A 284 -5.36 -31.22 35.28
C ASP A 284 -6.00 -31.18 36.67
N ASP A 285 -6.73 -30.10 36.99
CA ASP A 285 -7.55 -29.96 38.20
C ASP A 285 -8.62 -31.07 38.32
N LEU A 286 -9.13 -31.62 37.21
CA LEU A 286 -10.12 -32.71 37.25
C LEU A 286 -9.52 -34.08 37.57
N VAL A 287 -8.20 -34.24 37.37
CA VAL A 287 -7.45 -35.49 37.57
C VAL A 287 -6.78 -35.55 38.94
N ALA A 288 -6.71 -34.43 39.67
CA ALA A 288 -6.03 -34.36 40.96
C ALA A 288 -6.54 -35.40 41.99
N GLU A 289 -5.60 -36.02 42.70
CA GLU A 289 -5.87 -37.09 43.65
C GLU A 289 -6.66 -36.58 44.87
N GLY A 290 -7.67 -37.35 45.30
CA GLY A 290 -8.42 -37.07 46.53
C GLY A 290 -9.58 -36.07 46.40
N LEU A 291 -9.93 -35.66 45.18
CA LEU A 291 -11.08 -34.78 44.95
C LEU A 291 -12.42 -35.49 45.21
N LEU A 292 -13.33 -34.76 45.87
CA LEU A 292 -14.73 -35.16 45.99
C LEU A 292 -15.47 -34.94 44.67
N VAL A 293 -16.48 -35.78 44.39
CA VAL A 293 -17.33 -35.64 43.18
C VAL A 293 -17.98 -34.25 43.10
N SER A 294 -18.32 -33.66 44.25
CA SER A 294 -18.87 -32.30 44.34
C SER A 294 -17.87 -31.23 43.89
N GLN A 295 -16.58 -31.40 44.23
CA GLN A 295 -15.51 -30.48 43.82
C GLN A 295 -15.22 -30.61 42.32
N GLN A 296 -15.20 -31.83 41.77
CA GLN A 296 -15.05 -32.05 40.33
C GLN A 296 -16.21 -31.45 39.51
N LEU A 297 -17.44 -31.56 40.01
CA LEU A 297 -18.60 -30.89 39.41
C LEU A 297 -18.46 -29.36 39.43
N ALA A 298 -17.90 -28.79 40.50
CA ALA A 298 -17.64 -27.35 40.58
C ALA A 298 -16.58 -26.89 39.57
N VAL A 299 -15.53 -27.69 39.32
CA VAL A 299 -14.52 -27.41 38.28
C VAL A 299 -15.16 -27.42 36.90
N ILE A 300 -16.02 -28.39 36.58
CA ILE A 300 -16.74 -28.42 35.29
C ILE A 300 -17.66 -27.20 35.14
N GLN A 301 -18.36 -26.81 36.20
CA GLN A 301 -19.18 -25.59 36.18
C GLN A 301 -18.31 -24.34 35.94
N ARG A 302 -17.14 -24.25 36.58
CA ARG A 302 -16.16 -23.19 36.32
C ARG A 302 -15.77 -23.16 34.85
N MET A 303 -15.42 -24.31 34.25
CA MET A 303 -15.04 -24.41 32.83
C MET A 303 -16.13 -23.89 31.89
N TYR A 304 -17.40 -24.23 32.15
CA TYR A 304 -18.53 -23.73 31.35
C TYR A 304 -18.72 -22.22 31.43
N HIS A 305 -18.29 -21.57 32.51
CA HIS A 305 -18.39 -20.14 32.72
C HIS A 305 -17.14 -19.36 32.29
N SER A 306 -15.96 -19.96 32.44
CA SER A 306 -14.67 -19.31 32.17
C SER A 306 -14.31 -19.29 30.69
N HIS A 307 -14.71 -20.31 29.92
CA HIS A 307 -14.28 -20.50 28.53
C HIS A 307 -15.34 -20.03 27.51
N PRO A 308 -15.12 -18.89 26.82
CA PRO A 308 -16.11 -18.30 25.91
C PRO A 308 -16.52 -19.17 24.74
N PHE A 309 -15.60 -20.00 24.28
CA PHE A 309 -15.84 -20.92 23.18
C PHE A 309 -16.82 -22.04 23.53
N LEU A 310 -17.04 -22.38 24.81
CA LEU A 310 -17.98 -23.44 25.21
C LEU A 310 -19.46 -23.00 25.22
N TYR A 311 -19.73 -21.70 25.37
CA TYR A 311 -21.10 -21.16 25.41
C TYR A 311 -21.46 -20.27 24.21
N SER A 312 -20.49 -19.75 23.46
CA SER A 312 -20.77 -18.87 22.32
C SER A 312 -21.23 -19.66 21.08
N THR A 313 -22.53 -19.57 20.78
CA THR A 313 -23.12 -20.04 19.51
C THR A 313 -22.89 -19.07 18.35
N LYS A 314 -22.24 -17.92 18.59
CA LYS A 314 -21.92 -16.96 17.54
C LYS A 314 -20.44 -17.08 17.17
N PRO A 315 -20.11 -17.20 15.87
CA PRO A 315 -18.74 -17.05 15.43
C PRO A 315 -18.31 -15.63 15.81
N SER A 316 -17.39 -15.51 16.77
CA SER A 316 -16.73 -14.25 17.10
C SER A 316 -15.90 -13.84 15.89
N LYS A 317 -16.55 -13.22 14.90
CA LYS A 317 -15.87 -12.56 13.77
C LYS A 317 -15.13 -11.30 14.22
N SER A 318 -15.32 -10.85 15.46
CA SER A 318 -14.87 -9.54 15.94
C SER A 318 -13.64 -9.59 16.84
N ARG A 319 -12.91 -10.70 16.92
CA ARG A 319 -11.62 -10.77 17.65
C ARG A 319 -10.44 -11.27 16.82
N TRP A 320 -10.63 -11.41 15.51
CA TRP A 320 -9.60 -11.88 14.56
C TRP A 320 -9.11 -10.80 13.61
N ILE A 321 -9.37 -9.53 13.92
CA ILE A 321 -8.81 -8.38 13.19
C ILE A 321 -8.34 -7.41 14.26
N LEU A 322 -7.04 -7.13 14.25
CA LEU A 322 -6.20 -6.35 15.19
C LEU A 322 -5.62 -7.27 16.28
N ASP A 323 -4.34 -7.65 16.29
CA ASP A 323 -3.13 -7.06 15.69
C ASP A 323 -2.34 -8.00 14.76
#